data_AF-A0A831NVB7-F1
#
_entry.id   AF-A0A831NVB7-F1
#
_cell.length_a   1.000
_cell.length_b   1.000
_cell.length_c   1.000
_cell.angle_alpha   90.00
_cell.angle_beta   90.00
_cell.angle_gamma   90.00
#
_symmetry.space_group_name_H-M   'P 1'
#
loop_
_entity.id
_entity.type
_entity.pdbx_description
1 polymer ?
#
loop_
_entity_poly.entity_id
_entity_poly.type
_entity_poly.pdbx_seq_one_letter_code
_entity_poly.pdbx_strand_id
1 'polypeptide(L)' 'MNSSVRPLADSAIYVAGHRGMVGSALIRRLKAMGCADIITRSHSELDLTDQQAVRDFFARRKIDYVVLA' A
#
# COMPACT_ATOMS: atom_id res chain seq x y z
N MET A 1 18.57 -17.63 -7.41
CA MET A 1 17.70 -16.82 -8.29
C MET A 1 17.46 -15.51 -7.57
N ASN A 2 18.28 -14.49 -7.86
CA ASN A 2 18.25 -13.23 -7.13
C ASN A 2 17.02 -12.42 -7.54
N SER A 3 16.07 -12.28 -6.63
CA SER A 3 14.97 -11.33 -6.75
C SER A 3 15.55 -9.93 -6.75
N SER A 4 15.67 -9.29 -7.92
CA SER A 4 15.92 -7.85 -8.03
C SER A 4 14.68 -7.11 -7.54
N VAL A 5 14.59 -6.96 -6.23
CA VAL A 5 13.58 -6.15 -5.56
C VAL A 5 13.67 -4.73 -6.13
N ARG A 6 12.56 -4.20 -6.64
CA ARG A 6 12.53 -2.84 -7.19
C ARG A 6 12.87 -1.84 -6.09
N PRO A 7 13.58 -0.75 -6.41
CA PRO A 7 13.76 0.35 -5.47
C PRO A 7 12.40 0.82 -4.94
N LEU A 8 12.34 1.15 -3.65
CA LEU A 8 11.10 1.55 -2.99
C LEU A 8 10.43 2.75 -3.67
N ALA A 9 11.22 3.67 -4.22
CA ALA A 9 10.72 4.85 -4.94
C ALA A 9 9.86 4.51 -6.17
N ASP A 10 10.18 3.41 -6.86
CA ASP A 10 9.52 2.95 -8.10
C ASP A 10 8.48 1.84 -7.85
N SER A 11 8.19 1.54 -6.59
CA SER A 11 7.34 0.44 -6.20
C SER A 11 5.93 0.91 -5.84
N ALA A 12 4.91 0.11 -6.18
CA ALA A 12 3.54 0.36 -5.77
C ALA A 12 3.33 -0.10 -4.32
N ILE A 13 3.05 0.85 -3.41
CA ILE A 13 2.97 0.59 -1.97
C ILE A 13 1.54 0.81 -1.50
N TYR A 14 0.88 -0.25 -1.05
CA TYR A 14 -0.42 -0.16 -0.39
C TYR A 14 -0.24 0.05 1.12
N VAL A 15 -0.86 1.09 1.67
CA VAL A 15 -0.87 1.37 3.12
C VAL A 15 -2.29 1.20 3.65
N ALA A 16 -2.52 0.11 4.40
CA ALA A 16 -3.72 -0.04 5.21
C ALA A 16 -3.62 0.85 6.47
N GLY A 17 -4.75 1.26 7.05
CA GLY A 17 -4.73 2.12 8.24
C GLY A 17 -4.20 3.54 8.00
N HIS A 18 -4.16 4.00 6.74
CA HIS A 18 -3.50 5.24 6.32
C HIS A 18 -3.96 6.54 7.01
N ARG A 19 -5.15 6.53 7.64
CA ARG A 19 -5.71 7.68 8.37
C ARG A 19 -5.34 7.70 9.86
N GLY A 20 -4.74 6.63 10.37
CA GLY A 20 -4.28 6.53 11.74
C GLY A 20 -2.99 7.33 11.99
N MET A 21 -2.56 7.35 13.26
CA MET A 21 -1.35 8.06 13.68
C MET A 21 -0.09 7.55 12.94
N VAL A 22 0.06 6.23 12.83
CA VAL A 22 1.20 5.61 12.15
C VAL A 22 1.07 5.72 10.64
N GLY A 23 -0.09 5.36 10.07
CA GLY A 23 -0.30 5.39 8.62
C GLY A 23 -0.09 6.77 7.99
N SER A 24 -0.56 7.83 8.65
CA SER A 24 -0.40 9.20 8.16
C SER A 24 1.06 9.67 8.20
N ALA A 25 1.80 9.33 9.26
CA ALA A 25 3.23 9.61 9.38
C ALA A 25 4.06 8.83 8.33
N LEU A 26 3.68 7.57 8.09
CA LEU A 26 4.31 6.72 7.08
C LEU A 26 4.13 7.30 5.67
N ILE A 27 2.91 7.72 5.31
CA ILE A 27 2.66 8.36 4.00
C ILE A 27 3.52 9.61 3.83
N ARG A 28 3.58 10.47 4.86
CA ARG A 28 4.43 11.66 4.81
C ARG A 28 5.89 11.29 4.56
N ARG A 29 6.40 10.23 5.22
CA ARG A 29 7.75 9.74 5.03
C ARG A 29 7.98 9.15 3.64
N LEU A 30 7.09 8.31 3.14
CA LEU A 30 7.16 7.72 1.80
C LEU A 30 7.19 8.80 0.71
N LYS A 31 6.32 9.81 0.82
CA LYS A 31 6.32 10.97 -0.08
C LYS A 31 7.64 11.74 -0.01
N ALA A 32 8.16 11.99 1.20
CA ALA A 32 9.45 12.66 1.38
C ALA A 32 10.65 11.86 0.82
N MET A 33 10.52 10.55 0.66
CA MET A 33 11.52 9.69 0.02
C MET A 33 11.34 9.59 -1.51
N GLY A 34 10.36 10.30 -2.09
CA GLY A 34 10.10 10.29 -3.53
C GLY A 34 9.29 9.08 -4.02
N CYS A 35 8.66 8.31 -3.14
CA CYS A 35 7.76 7.24 -3.55
C CYS A 35 6.50 7.84 -4.20
N ALA A 36 6.30 7.57 -5.49
CA ALA A 36 5.23 8.18 -6.27
C ALA A 36 3.90 7.38 -6.20
N ASP A 37 3.97 6.05 -6.14
CA ASP A 37 2.80 5.17 -6.25
C ASP A 37 2.34 4.64 -4.89
N ILE A 38 1.77 5.53 -4.08
CA ILE A 38 1.20 5.20 -2.77
C ILE A 38 -0.30 4.97 -2.93
N ILE A 39 -0.74 3.74 -2.66
CA ILE A 39 -2.12 3.31 -2.76
C ILE A 39 -2.71 3.29 -1.35
N THR A 40 -3.91 3.84 -1.20
CA THR A 40 -4.64 3.87 0.07
C THR A 40 -6.09 3.49 -0.17
N ARG A 41 -6.71 2.83 0.81
CA ARG A 41 -8.15 2.58 0.85
C ARG A 41 -8.69 2.88 2.24
N SER A 42 -9.82 3.58 2.33
CA SER A 42 -10.58 3.65 3.57
C SER A 42 -11.26 2.30 3.84
N HIS A 43 -11.73 2.10 5.07
CA HIS A 43 -12.50 0.91 5.41
C HIS A 43 -13.78 0.77 4.57
N SER A 44 -14.40 1.88 4.18
CA SER A 44 -15.58 1.88 3.31
C SER A 44 -15.26 1.56 1.83
N GLU A 45 -14.00 1.76 1.40
CA GLU A 45 -13.57 1.43 0.04
C GLU A 45 -13.03 0.00 -0.07
N LEU A 46 -12.50 -0.54 1.03
CA LEU A 46 -12.01 -1.91 1.12
C LEU A 46 -12.10 -2.39 2.57
N ASP A 47 -13.04 -3.29 2.84
CA ASP A 47 -13.06 -4.05 4.08
C ASP A 47 -12.05 -5.20 3.97
N LEU A 48 -11.00 -5.14 4.80
CA LEU A 48 -9.95 -6.16 4.82
C LEU A 48 -10.41 -7.50 5.41
N THR A 49 -11.58 -7.54 6.06
CA THR A 49 -12.18 -8.78 6.56
C THR A 49 -12.93 -9.54 5.46
N ASP A 50 -13.30 -8.86 4.36
CA ASP A 50 -13.89 -9.48 3.18
C ASP A 50 -12.80 -10.01 2.24
N GLN A 51 -12.62 -11.34 2.24
CA GLN A 51 -11.63 -11.99 1.39
C GLN A 51 -11.88 -11.82 -0.11
N GLN A 52 -13.13 -11.71 -0.55
CA GLN A 52 -13.42 -11.52 -1.96
C GLN A 52 -13.03 -10.11 -2.40
N ALA A 53 -13.40 -9.11 -1.61
CA ALA A 53 -13.02 -7.72 -1.88
C ALA A 53 -11.50 -7.53 -1.91
N VAL A 54 -10.78 -8.15 -0.96
CA VAL A 54 -9.31 -8.14 -0.93
C VAL A 54 -8.72 -8.80 -2.17
N ARG A 55 -9.20 -9.99 -2.56
CA ARG A 55 -8.73 -10.68 -3.76
C ARG A 55 -8.95 -9.85 -5.02
N ASP A 56 -10.12 -9.26 -5.17
CA ASP A 56 -10.45 -8.42 -6.32
C ASP A 56 -9.59 -7.14 -6.37
N PHE A 57 -9.31 -6.55 -5.21
CA PHE A 57 -8.44 -5.39 -5.11
C PHE A 57 -7.02 -5.70 -5.59
N PHE A 58 -6.41 -6.79 -5.09
CA PHE A 58 -5.05 -7.20 -5.51
C PHE A 58 -5.01 -7.74 -6.94
N ALA A 59 -6.09 -8.31 -7.47
CA ALA A 59 -6.15 -8.75 -8.86
C ALA A 59 -6.17 -7.58 -9.86
N ARG A 60 -6.79 -6.43 -9.49
CA ARG A 60 -6.90 -5.24 -10.35
C ARG A 60 -5.65 -4.37 -10.35
N ARG A 61 -4.84 -4.44 -9.29
CA ARG A 61 -3.68 -3.57 -9.08
C ARG A 61 -2.47 -4.40 -8.70
N LYS A 62 -1.40 -4.31 -9.48
CA LYS A 62 -0.11 -4.88 -9.11
C LYS A 62 0.50 -4.07 -7.97
N ILE A 63 0.49 -4.63 -6.77
CA ILE A 63 1.06 -4.04 -5.56
C ILE A 63 2.36 -4.76 -5.25
N ASP A 64 3.44 -4.02 -5.08
CA ASP A 64 4.77 -4.58 -4.77
C ASP A 64 4.97 -4.72 -3.26
N TYR A 65 4.42 -3.79 -2.48
CA TYR A 65 4.52 -3.78 -1.01
C TYR A 65 3.19 -3.48 -0.34
N VAL A 66 2.96 -4.13 0.80
CA VAL A 66 1.83 -3.86 1.68
C VAL A 66 2.36 -3.49 3.06
N VAL A 67 1.86 -2.38 3.60
CA VAL A 67 2.11 -1.98 4.99
C VAL A 67 0.79 -1.99 5.74
N LEU A 68 0.76 -2.73 6.85
CA LEU A 68 -0.35 -2.78 7.79
C LEU A 68 0.01 -1.88 8.99
N ALA A 69 -0.80 -0.84 9.21
CA ALA A 69 -0.56 0.19 10.22
C ALA A 69 -1.81 0.44 11.07
#